data_AF-A0A515LAJ6-F1
#
_entry.id   AF-A0A515LAJ6-F1
#
_cell.length_a   1.000
_cell.length_b   1.000
_cell.length_c   1.000
_cell.angle_alpha   90.00
_cell.angle_beta   90.00
_cell.angle_gamma   90.00
#
_symmetry.space_group_name_H-M   'P 1'
#
loop_
_entity.id
_entity.type
_entity.pdbx_description
1 polymer ?
#
loop_
_entity_poly.entity_id
_entity_poly.type
_entity_poly.pdbx_seq_one_letter_code
_entity_poly.pdbx_strand_id
1 'polypeptide(L)'
;MALGFSVAEVDGDRVFPLRCVQLSGTLCTVYPDRPLACRTYRCATLRAFEALDIDRPEADRRVVTTKAAIADLHVTLGDGSIAELKQQLTAGTPVAPELKLQLGIVELLLGRYFKLPDDHPDSGVTDLARA
;
A
#
# COMPACT_ATOMS: atom_id res chain seq x y z
N MET A 1 -6.56 -22.00 9.58
CA MET A 1 -7.53 -21.42 8.64
C MET A 1 -8.51 -20.57 9.43
N ALA A 2 -8.52 -19.24 9.21
CA ALA A 2 -9.54 -18.36 9.77
C ALA A 2 -10.12 -17.53 8.60
N LEU A 3 -11.44 -17.61 8.39
CA LEU A 3 -12.25 -16.75 7.51
C LEU A 3 -11.97 -16.76 5.99
N GLY A 4 -11.18 -17.69 5.44
CA GLY A 4 -11.06 -17.89 3.99
C GLY A 4 -10.20 -16.85 3.25
N PHE A 5 -9.42 -16.06 3.98
CA PHE A 5 -8.49 -15.10 3.42
C PHE A 5 -7.05 -15.61 3.47
N SER A 6 -6.26 -15.32 2.43
CA SER A 6 -4.84 -15.61 2.39
C SER A 6 -4.07 -14.66 3.32
N VAL A 7 -3.46 -15.23 4.36
CA VAL A 7 -2.52 -14.55 5.24
C VAL A 7 -1.12 -14.85 4.71
N ALA A 8 -0.35 -13.83 4.36
CA ALA A 8 1.05 -13.99 4.01
C ALA A 8 1.91 -13.84 5.26
N GLU A 9 3.05 -14.50 5.29
CA GLU A 9 4.08 -14.30 6.33
C GLU A 9 5.25 -13.54 5.71
N VAL A 10 5.64 -12.43 6.33
CA VAL A 10 6.79 -11.61 5.96
C VAL A 10 7.59 -11.38 7.24
N ASP A 11 8.84 -11.86 7.27
CA ASP A 11 9.76 -11.74 8.42
C ASP A 11 9.21 -12.26 9.77
N GLY A 12 8.29 -13.23 9.72
CA GLY A 12 7.64 -13.80 10.91
C GLY A 12 6.28 -13.16 11.24
N ASP A 13 5.94 -12.06 10.56
CA ASP A 13 4.68 -11.34 10.75
C ASP A 13 3.61 -11.75 9.76
N ARG A 14 2.40 -11.94 10.28
CA ARG A 14 1.23 -12.35 9.52
C ARG A 14 0.56 -11.12 8.90
N VAL A 15 0.83 -10.88 7.62
CA VAL A 15 0.28 -9.76 6.85
C VAL A 15 -0.92 -10.18 6.01
N PHE A 16 -1.88 -9.27 5.85
CA PHE A 16 -3.13 -9.50 5.11
C PHE A 16 -3.15 -8.67 3.83
N PRO A 17 -2.69 -9.20 2.68
CA PRO A 17 -2.55 -8.43 1.45
C PRO A 17 -3.86 -8.34 0.65
N LEU A 18 -4.95 -7.89 1.29
CA LEU A 18 -6.23 -7.70 0.59
C LEU A 18 -6.42 -6.25 0.17
N ARG A 19 -6.79 -6.05 -1.10
CA ARG A 19 -7.44 -4.80 -1.52
C ARG A 19 -8.72 -4.62 -0.69
N CYS A 20 -8.95 -3.43 -0.18
CA CYS A 20 -10.18 -3.13 0.56
C CYS A 20 -11.40 -3.38 -0.34
N VAL A 21 -12.29 -4.29 0.06
CA VAL A 21 -13.52 -4.62 -0.70
C VAL A 21 -14.49 -3.45 -0.81
N GLN A 22 -14.30 -2.43 0.03
CA GLN A 22 -15.09 -1.20 0.04
C GLN A 22 -14.46 -0.08 -0.78
N LEU A 23 -13.36 -0.34 -1.49
CA LEU A 23 -12.72 0.64 -2.38
C LEU A 23 -13.39 0.56 -3.77
N SER A 24 -14.00 1.67 -4.19
CA SER A 24 -14.50 1.86 -5.55
C SER A 24 -13.73 3.01 -6.21
N GLY A 25 -12.87 2.66 -7.17
CA GLY A 25 -11.92 3.59 -7.77
C GLY A 25 -11.00 4.19 -6.71
N THR A 26 -11.22 5.47 -6.37
CA THR A 26 -10.43 6.20 -5.37
C THR A 26 -11.23 6.59 -4.13
N LEU A 27 -12.46 6.09 -3.99
CA LEU A 27 -13.38 6.43 -2.92
C LEU A 27 -13.75 5.18 -2.12
N CYS A 28 -13.87 5.34 -0.80
CA CYS A 28 -14.40 4.30 0.06
C CYS A 28 -15.92 4.39 0.08
N THR A 29 -16.61 3.31 -0.28
CA THR A 29 -18.07 3.23 -0.34
C THR A 29 -18.73 3.29 1.04
N VAL A 30 -17.99 2.95 2.10
CA VAL A 30 -18.43 2.99 3.51
C VAL A 30 -17.73 4.09 4.30
N TYR A 31 -17.39 5.23 3.67
CA TYR A 31 -16.61 6.29 4.31
C TYR A 31 -17.11 6.68 5.72
N PRO A 32 -18.43 6.89 5.95
CA PRO A 32 -18.95 7.20 7.29
C PRO A 32 -18.77 6.04 8.27
N ASP A 33 -18.87 4.79 7.81
CA ASP A 33 -18.86 3.57 8.62
C ASP A 33 -17.50 2.85 8.64
N ARG A 34 -16.43 3.54 8.24
CA ARG A 34 -15.08 2.96 8.22
C ARG A 34 -14.72 2.35 9.58
N PRO A 35 -14.14 1.14 9.63
CA PRO A 35 -13.60 0.56 10.86
C PRO A 35 -12.55 1.48 11.49
N LEU A 36 -12.37 1.36 12.81
CA LEU A 36 -11.46 2.21 13.57
C LEU A 36 -10.03 2.21 13.01
N ALA A 37 -9.51 1.04 12.61
CA ALA A 37 -8.20 0.93 11.97
C ALA A 37 -8.09 1.78 10.70
N CYS A 38 -9.11 1.76 9.83
CA CYS A 38 -9.15 2.58 8.62
C CYS A 38 -9.30 4.08 8.92
N ARG A 39 -10.01 4.44 10.00
CA ARG A 39 -10.19 5.84 10.42
C ARG A 39 -8.92 6.44 11.03
N THR A 40 -8.11 5.62 11.70
CA THR A 40 -6.90 6.03 12.41
C THR A 40 -5.66 6.03 11.52
N TYR A 41 -5.67 5.27 10.42
CA TYR A 41 -4.56 5.26 9.47
C TYR A 41 -4.27 6.67 8.92
N ARG A 42 -2.99 7.07 8.98
CA ARG A 42 -2.47 8.31 8.42
C ARG A 42 -1.15 7.99 7.71
N CYS A 43 -1.15 8.01 6.38
CA CYS A 43 0.07 7.82 5.58
C CYS A 43 1.00 9.03 5.73
N ALA A 44 2.28 8.85 5.36
CA ALA A 44 3.29 9.91 5.50
C ALA A 44 2.91 11.22 4.79
N THR A 45 2.33 11.16 3.58
CA THR A 45 1.85 12.36 2.86
C THR A 45 0.74 13.08 3.62
N LEU A 46 -0.24 12.34 4.18
CA LEU A 46 -1.32 12.97 4.93
C LEU A 46 -0.80 13.61 6.22
N ARG A 47 0.12 12.94 6.93
CA ARG A 47 0.78 13.51 8.12
C ARG A 47 1.53 14.80 7.79
N ALA A 48 2.33 14.80 6.72
CA ALA A 48 3.08 15.99 6.29
C ALA A 48 2.15 17.16 5.90
N PHE A 49 1.02 16.86 5.24
CA PHE A 49 0.03 17.89 4.90
C PHE A 49 -0.71 18.44 6.14
N GLU A 50 -1.14 17.56 7.05
CA GLU A 50 -1.76 17.95 8.33
C GLU A 50 -0.80 18.76 9.21
N ALA A 51 0.50 18.47 9.15
CA ALA A 51 1.56 19.21 9.83
C ALA A 51 1.96 20.52 9.13
N LEU A 52 1.38 20.83 7.96
CA LEU A 52 1.73 21.98 7.11
C LEU A 52 3.18 21.98 6.57
N ASP A 53 3.86 20.82 6.59
CA ASP A 53 5.19 20.65 5.97
C ASP A 53 5.12 20.68 4.44
N ILE A 54 3.96 20.35 3.88
CA ILE A 54 3.65 20.43 2.46
C ILE A 54 2.29 21.08 2.25
N ASP A 55 2.10 21.68 1.08
CA ASP A 55 0.82 22.23 0.67
C ASP A 55 -0.05 21.19 -0.05
N ARG A 56 -1.30 21.60 -0.33
CA ARG A 56 -2.27 20.75 -1.02
C ARG A 56 -1.81 20.34 -2.44
N PRO A 57 -1.28 21.25 -3.28
CA PRO A 57 -0.70 20.88 -4.57
C PRO A 57 0.35 19.77 -4.48
N GLU A 58 1.28 19.84 -3.54
CA GLU A 58 2.30 18.80 -3.36
C GLU A 58 1.70 17.47 -2.89
N ALA A 59 0.75 17.50 -1.97
CA ALA A 59 0.04 16.30 -1.53
C ALA A 59 -0.70 15.61 -2.70
N ASP A 60 -1.42 16.39 -3.51
CA ASP A 60 -2.13 15.88 -4.69
C ASP A 60 -1.15 15.33 -5.74
N ARG A 61 -0.01 16.01 -5.97
CA ARG A 61 1.04 15.55 -6.87
C ARG A 61 1.56 14.17 -6.47
N ARG A 62 1.87 13.95 -5.18
CA ARG A 62 2.35 12.65 -4.69
C ARG A 62 1.36 11.52 -4.96
N VAL A 63 0.06 11.78 -4.76
CA VAL A 63 -1.02 10.83 -5.04
C VAL A 63 -1.14 10.54 -6.53
N VAL A 64 -1.17 11.57 -7.37
CA VAL A 64 -1.31 11.43 -8.83
C VAL A 64 -0.13 10.70 -9.42
N THR A 65 1.11 11.09 -9.09
CA THR A 65 2.33 10.44 -9.60
C THR A 65 2.38 8.96 -9.22
N THR A 66 2.02 8.62 -7.99
CA THR A 66 2.05 7.22 -7.53
C THR A 66 0.96 6.38 -8.18
N LYS A 67 -0.24 6.94 -8.36
CA LYS A 67 -1.32 6.27 -9.10
C LYS A 67 -0.97 6.04 -10.57
N ALA A 68 -0.34 7.01 -11.23
CA ALA A 68 0.11 6.87 -12.60
C ALA A 68 1.13 5.72 -12.73
N ALA A 69 2.16 5.69 -11.87
CA ALA A 69 3.15 4.61 -11.87
C ALA A 69 2.52 3.22 -11.62
N ILE A 70 1.53 3.14 -10.73
CA ILE A 70 0.78 1.90 -10.49
C ILE A 70 -0.03 1.50 -11.73
N ALA A 71 -0.68 2.46 -12.40
CA ALA A 71 -1.45 2.21 -13.60
C ALA A 71 -0.55 1.71 -14.75
N ASP A 72 0.60 2.34 -14.97
CA ASP A 72 1.57 1.95 -15.99
C ASP A 72 2.10 0.52 -15.77
N LEU A 73 2.38 0.18 -14.50
CA LEU A 73 2.73 -1.18 -14.12
C LEU A 73 1.60 -2.16 -14.44
N HIS A 74 0.34 -1.84 -14.10
CA HIS A 74 -0.79 -2.73 -14.42
C HIS A 74 -0.99 -2.90 -15.92
N VAL A 75 -0.78 -1.86 -16.73
CA VAL A 75 -0.87 -1.95 -18.20
C VAL A 75 0.15 -2.97 -18.74
N THR A 76 1.37 -2.95 -18.21
CA THR A 76 2.44 -3.85 -18.64
C THR A 76 2.27 -5.26 -18.08
N LEU A 77 1.73 -5.37 -16.87
CA LEU A 77 1.50 -6.62 -16.16
C LEU A 77 0.31 -7.42 -16.72
N GLY A 78 -0.69 -6.75 -17.30
CA GLY A 78 -1.90 -7.38 -17.83
C GLY A 78 -2.71 -8.07 -16.73
N ASP A 79 -3.09 -9.33 -16.96
CA ASP A 79 -3.88 -10.13 -16.01
C ASP A 79 -3.04 -10.68 -14.83
N GLY A 80 -1.72 -10.47 -14.84
CA GLY A 80 -0.84 -10.88 -13.74
C GLY A 80 -1.06 -10.07 -12.46
N SER A 81 -0.60 -10.62 -11.33
CA SER A 81 -0.62 -9.90 -10.06
C SER A 81 0.76 -9.36 -9.66
N ILE A 82 0.77 -8.21 -8.98
CA ILE A 82 2.01 -7.64 -8.42
C ILE A 82 2.63 -8.60 -7.40
N ALA A 83 1.82 -9.40 -6.71
CA ALA A 83 2.30 -10.40 -5.75
C ALA A 83 3.10 -11.52 -6.46
N GLU A 84 2.59 -12.06 -7.56
CA GLU A 84 3.30 -13.05 -8.38
C GLU A 84 4.58 -12.46 -8.98
N LEU A 85 4.53 -11.22 -9.46
CA LEU A 85 5.71 -10.52 -9.96
C LEU A 85 6.80 -10.43 -8.88
N LYS A 86 6.44 -10.04 -7.66
CA LYS A 86 7.36 -10.02 -6.52
C LYS A 86 7.93 -11.41 -6.20
N GLN A 87 7.08 -12.43 -6.20
CA GLN A 87 7.51 -13.80 -5.96
C GLN A 87 8.51 -14.28 -7.02
N GLN A 88 8.26 -13.98 -8.30
CA GLN A 88 9.18 -14.30 -9.40
C GLN A 88 10.54 -13.62 -9.21
N LEU A 89 10.56 -12.36 -8.79
CA LEU A 89 11.82 -11.64 -8.53
C LEU A 89 12.59 -12.23 -7.35
N THR A 90 11.91 -12.54 -6.25
CA THR A 90 12.53 -13.20 -5.09
C THR A 90 13.08 -14.58 -5.45
N ALA A 91 12.36 -15.34 -6.29
CA ALA A 91 12.79 -16.66 -6.76
C ALA A 91 13.91 -16.62 -7.82
N GLY A 92 14.34 -15.42 -8.26
CA GLY A 92 15.32 -15.27 -9.32
C GLY A 92 14.80 -15.65 -10.72
N THR A 93 13.49 -15.82 -10.87
CA THR A 93 12.85 -16.12 -12.15
C THR A 93 13.09 -14.95 -13.13
N PRO A 94 13.45 -15.23 -14.39
CA PRO A 94 13.56 -14.20 -15.40
C PRO A 94 12.24 -13.44 -15.56
N VAL A 95 12.29 -12.14 -15.33
CA VAL A 95 11.18 -11.18 -15.49
C VAL A 95 11.65 -10.11 -16.47
N ALA A 96 10.74 -9.61 -17.30
CA ALA A 96 11.03 -8.53 -18.24
C ALA A 96 11.68 -7.32 -17.52
N PRO A 97 12.79 -6.75 -18.05
CA PRO A 97 13.46 -5.62 -17.41
C PRO A 97 12.54 -4.43 -17.14
N GLU A 98 11.59 -4.17 -18.04
CA GLU A 98 10.58 -3.12 -17.90
C GLU A 98 9.72 -3.31 -16.65
N LEU A 99 9.20 -4.52 -16.41
CA LEU A 99 8.40 -4.84 -15.22
C LEU A 99 9.21 -4.68 -13.92
N LYS A 100 10.50 -5.04 -13.95
CA LYS A 100 11.39 -4.84 -12.80
C LYS A 100 11.55 -3.35 -12.48
N LEU A 101 11.79 -2.54 -13.51
CA LEU A 101 11.97 -1.10 -13.37
C LEU A 101 10.69 -0.43 -12.86
N GLN A 102 9.55 -0.73 -13.49
CA GLN A 102 8.25 -0.17 -13.11
C GLN A 102 7.86 -0.54 -11.68
N LEU A 103 8.08 -1.80 -11.27
CA LEU A 103 7.86 -2.20 -9.88
C LEU A 103 8.77 -1.43 -8.92
N GLY A 104 10.05 -1.29 -9.25
CA GLY A 104 11.00 -0.51 -8.45
C GLY A 104 10.59 0.96 -8.29
N ILE A 105 10.07 1.59 -9.36
CA ILE A 105 9.53 2.96 -9.31
C ILE A 105 8.33 3.03 -8.35
N VAL A 106 7.39 2.09 -8.46
CA VAL A 106 6.22 2.04 -7.56
C VAL A 106 6.66 1.87 -6.11
N GLU A 107 7.59 0.97 -5.82
CA GLU A 107 8.08 0.74 -4.46
C GLU A 107 8.81 1.95 -3.89
N LEU A 108 9.61 2.65 -4.70
CA LEU A 108 10.28 3.89 -4.33
C LEU A 108 9.27 4.98 -3.97
N LEU A 109 8.24 5.19 -4.80
CA LEU A 109 7.21 6.19 -4.57
C LEU A 109 6.38 5.88 -3.33
N LEU A 110 5.98 4.62 -3.15
CA LEU A 110 5.26 4.16 -1.96
C LEU A 110 6.10 4.36 -0.70
N GLY A 111 7.38 3.96 -0.73
CA GLY A 111 8.31 4.14 0.39
C GLY A 111 8.54 5.62 0.72
N ARG A 112 8.72 6.46 -0.30
CA ARG A 112 9.01 7.89 -0.11
C ARG A 112 7.81 8.69 0.38
N TYR A 113 6.61 8.40 -0.10
CA TYR A 113 5.45 9.28 0.10
C TYR A 113 4.36 8.70 1.01
N PHE A 114 4.27 7.39 1.18
CA PHE A 114 3.12 6.77 1.83
C PHE A 114 3.46 5.92 3.05
N LYS A 115 4.57 5.18 3.04
CA LYS A 115 5.01 4.39 4.19
C LYS A 115 5.46 5.28 5.34
N LEU A 116 5.13 4.87 6.56
CA LEU A 116 5.61 5.56 7.76
C LEU A 116 7.05 5.13 8.07
N PRO A 117 7.89 6.02 8.65
CA PRO A 117 9.24 5.67 9.09
C PRO A 117 9.24 4.50 10.09
N ASP A 118 8.17 4.38 10.87
CA ASP A 118 7.95 3.37 11.90
C ASP A 118 7.06 2.22 11.45
N ASP A 119 6.84 2.00 10.14
CA ASP A 119 6.21 0.76 9.62
C ASP A 119 7.18 -0.44 9.77
N HIS A 120 7.80 -0.59 10.94
CA HIS A 120 8.24 -1.87 11.46
C HIS A 120 6.98 -2.63 11.90
N PRO A 121 6.85 -3.92 11.56
CA PRO A 121 5.63 -4.69 11.78
C PRO A 121 5.23 -4.91 13.26
N ASP A 122 5.99 -4.40 14.23
CA ASP A 122 5.81 -4.67 15.65
C ASP A 122 5.28 -3.48 16.49
N SER A 123 4.84 -2.39 15.85
CA SER A 123 4.36 -1.20 16.57
C SER A 123 2.86 -0.96 16.38
N GLY A 124 2.05 -1.61 17.22
CA GLY A 124 0.78 -1.01 17.64
C GLY A 124 -0.50 -1.82 17.43
N VAL A 125 -0.51 -3.11 17.78
CA VAL A 125 -1.75 -3.78 18.22
C VAL A 125 -1.64 -4.06 19.72
N THR A 126 -1.59 -3.01 20.53
CA THR A 126 -1.56 -3.19 21.99
C THR A 126 -2.47 -2.25 22.78
N ASP A 127 -3.33 -1.45 22.14
CA ASP A 127 -4.22 -0.54 22.92
C ASP A 127 -5.62 -0.36 22.34
N LEU A 128 -6.32 -1.46 22.03
CA LEU A 128 -7.78 -1.43 21.80
C LEU A 128 -8.57 -2.36 22.73
N ALA A 129 -7.97 -2.80 23.82
CA ALA A 129 -8.66 -3.59 24.85
C ALA A 129 -9.18 -2.75 26.04
N ARG A 130 -9.22 -1.41 25.94
CA ARG A 130 -9.72 -0.59 27.07
C ARG A 130 -10.31 0.76 26.65
N ALA A 131 -11.54 0.74 26.15
CA ALA A 131 -12.53 1.81 26.31
C ALA A 131 -13.93 1.27 25.99
#